data_AF-A0A151QSI6-F1
#
_entry.id   AF-A0A151QSI6-F1
#
_cell.length_a   1.000
_cell.length_b   1.000
_cell.length_c   1.000
_cell.angle_alpha   90.00
_cell.angle_beta   90.00
_cell.angle_gamma   90.00
#
_symmetry.space_group_name_H-M   'P 1'
#
loop_
_entity.id
_entity.type
_entity.pdbx_description
1 polymer ?
#
loop_
_entity_poly.entity_id
_entity_poly.type
_entity_poly.pdbx_seq_one_letter_code
_entity_poly.pdbx_strand_id
1 'polypeptide(L)' 'MKIFLNGFVVEKQTRSLYNQQGQMVPDYVQFHRVFWTFKLCINGLKYYKSIIQVDGTFLYGKYKGTLLVAVA' A
#
# COMPACT_ATOMS: atom_id res chain seq x y z
N MET A 1 -2.29 7.52 -7.99
CA MET A 1 -1.92 7.02 -9.34
C MET A 1 -2.16 5.53 -9.40
N LYS A 2 -2.88 5.05 -10.42
CA LYS A 2 -3.14 3.62 -10.65
C LYS A 2 -2.36 3.15 -11.87
N ILE A 3 -1.62 2.05 -11.73
CA ILE A 3 -0.74 1.48 -12.73
C ILE A 3 -1.22 0.05 -12.99
N PHE A 4 -1.35 -0.28 -14.28
CA PHE A 4 -1.65 -1.62 -14.73
C PHE A 4 -0.38 -2.20 -15.35
N LEU A 5 0.19 -3.20 -14.71
CA LEU A 5 1.27 -4.04 -15.25
C LEU A 5 0.64 -5.38 -15.64
N ASN A 6 1.24 -6.16 -16.54
CA ASN A 6 0.67 -7.43 -17.04
C ASN A 6 0.12 -8.34 -15.92
N GLY A 7 -1.19 -8.23 -15.64
CA GLY A 7 -1.85 -8.96 -14.55
C GLY A 7 -1.72 -8.36 -13.14
N PHE A 8 -0.95 -7.30 -12.91
CA PHE A 8 -0.88 -6.59 -11.62
C PHE A 8 -1.61 -5.24 -11.68
N VAL A 9 -2.46 -4.99 -10.70
CA VAL A 9 -3.01 -3.65 -10.44
C VAL A 9 -2.26 -3.08 -9.25
N VAL A 10 -1.63 -1.92 -9.43
CA VAL A 10 -0.96 -1.19 -8.36
C VAL A 10 -1.59 0.18 -8.23
N GLU A 11 -2.07 0.53 -7.04
CA GLU A 11 -2.58 1.85 -6.72
C GLU A 11 -1.68 2.51 -5.66
N LYS A 12 -0.98 3.57 -6.06
CA LYS A 12 -0.17 4.39 -5.18
C LYS A 12 -0.96 5.61 -4.74
N GLN A 13 -1.07 5.79 -3.43
CA GLN A 13 -1.60 7.00 -2.80
C GLN A 13 -0.46 7.82 -2.19
N THR A 14 -0.43 9.09 -2.55
CA THR A 14 0.50 10.10 -2.03
C THR A 14 -0.29 11.27 -1.47
N ARG A 15 0.33 12.02 -0.56
CA ARG A 15 -0.21 13.27 -0.03
C ARG A 15 0.74 14.41 -0.35
N SER A 16 0.24 15.63 -0.42
CA SER A 16 1.09 16.82 -0.54
C SER A 16 2.02 16.92 0.67
N LEU A 17 3.28 17.23 0.44
CA LEU A 17 4.24 17.45 1.53
C LEU A 17 4.13 18.90 2.01
N TYR A 18 4.05 19.08 3.32
CA TYR A 18 4.06 20.38 3.97
C TYR A 18 5.32 20.56 4.80
N ASN A 19 5.91 21.75 4.77
CA ASN A 19 7.02 22.10 5.64
C ASN A 19 6.53 22.42 7.07
N GLN A 20 7.46 22.72 7.98
CA GLN A 20 7.15 23.08 9.36
C GLN A 20 6.34 24.37 9.51
N GLN A 21 6.29 25.19 8.46
CA GLN A 21 5.54 26.46 8.40
C GLN A 21 4.16 26.27 7.77
N GLY A 22 3.75 25.03 7.46
CA GLY A 22 2.47 24.71 6.86
C GLY A 22 2.36 25.04 5.37
N GLN A 23 3.47 25.37 4.71
CA GLN A 23 3.51 25.63 3.28
C GLN A 23 3.71 24.33 2.50
N MET A 24 2.97 24.17 1.41
CA MET A 24 3.14 23.05 0.50
C MET A 24 4.50 23.17 -0.19
N VAL A 25 5.29 22.10 -0.17
CA VAL A 25 6.57 22.04 -0.88
C VAL A 25 6.29 21.67 -2.34
N PRO A 26 6.58 22.54 -3.32
CA PRO A 26 6.41 22.22 -4.73
C PRO A 26 7.27 21.00 -5.11
N ASP A 27 6.79 20.18 -6.05
CA ASP A 27 7.51 19.01 -6.59
C ASP A 27 7.76 17.84 -5.62
N TYR A 28 7.41 17.97 -4.33
CA TYR A 28 7.54 16.90 -3.35
C TYR A 28 6.18 16.38 -2.88
N VAL A 29 6.06 15.05 -2.85
CA VAL A 29 4.89 14.35 -2.31
C VAL A 29 5.31 13.34 -1.26
N GLN A 30 4.54 13.26 -0.17
CA GLN A 30 4.73 12.24 0.86
C GLN A 30 4.08 10.94 0.40
N PHE A 31 4.83 9.84 0.47
CA PHE A 31 4.24 8.51 0.32
C PHE A 31 3.25 8.26 1.45
N HIS A 32 2.02 7.86 1.11
CA HIS A 32 1.01 7.52 2.10
C HIS A 32 0.79 6.01 2.17
N ARG A 33 0.47 5.37 1.04
CA ARG A 33 0.30 3.91 0.96
C ARG A 33 0.32 3.42 -0.49
N VAL A 34 0.56 2.14 -0.65
CA VAL A 34 0.41 1.42 -1.93
C VAL A 34 -0.50 0.22 -1.70
N PHE A 35 -1.45 0.05 -2.60
CA PHE A 35 -2.24 -1.16 -2.74
C PHE A 35 -1.76 -1.89 -3.99
N TRP A 36 -1.61 -3.21 -3.93
CA TRP A 36 -1.38 -4.01 -5.12
C TRP A 36 -2.23 -5.28 -5.08
N THR A 37 -2.58 -5.80 -6.25
CA THR A 37 -3.23 -7.10 -6.37
C THR A 37 -2.90 -7.74 -7.71
N PHE A 38 -2.76 -9.07 -7.73
CA PHE A 38 -2.56 -9.83 -8.96
C PHE A 38 -3.89 -10.33 -9.50
N LYS A 39 -4.00 -10.49 -10.82
CA LYS A 39 -5.24 -10.90 -11.48
C LYS A 39 -5.68 -12.30 -11.05
N LEU A 40 -4.73 -13.21 -10.74
CA LEU A 40 -5.07 -14.50 -10.10
C LEU A 40 -5.61 -14.31 -8.67
N CYS A 41 -5.12 -13.33 -7.90
CA CYS A 41 -5.67 -13.03 -6.57
C CYS A 41 -7.10 -12.48 -6.67
N ILE A 42 -7.36 -11.57 -7.61
CA ILE A 42 -8.72 -11.04 -7.86
C ILE A 42 -9.68 -12.19 -8.23
N ASN A 43 -9.25 -13.06 -9.15
CA ASN A 43 -10.07 -14.19 -9.60
C ASN A 43 -10.25 -15.26 -8.51
N GLY A 44 -9.20 -15.50 -7.72
CA GLY A 44 -9.18 -16.44 -6.61
C GLY A 44 -10.01 -15.98 -5.43
N LEU A 45 -10.10 -14.67 -5.17
CA LEU A 45 -10.85 -14.09 -4.04
C LEU A 45 -12.34 -14.50 -4.03
N LYS A 46 -12.90 -14.81 -5.20
CA LYS A 46 -14.27 -15.36 -5.32
C LYS A 46 -14.43 -16.71 -4.59
N TYR A 47 -13.33 -17.43 -4.42
CA TYR A 47 -13.27 -18.77 -3.84
C TYR A 47 -12.60 -18.81 -2.46
N TYR A 48 -11.82 -17.78 -2.09
CA TYR A 48 -11.25 -17.64 -0.75
C TYR A 48 -12.24 -16.96 0.21
N LYS A 49 -12.39 -17.52 1.41
CA LYS A 49 -13.09 -16.86 2.51
C LYS A 49 -12.17 -15.74 3.00
N SER A 50 -12.61 -14.48 3.05
CA SER A 50 -11.78 -13.36 3.48
C SER A 50 -11.19 -13.62 4.86
N ILE A 51 -9.92 -14.06 4.90
CA ILE A 51 -9.16 -14.23 6.13
C ILE A 51 -8.18 -13.07 6.16
N ILE A 52 -8.41 -12.15 7.10
CA ILE A 52 -7.47 -11.06 7.38
C ILE A 52 -6.46 -11.63 8.36
N GLN A 53 -5.25 -11.92 7.89
CA GLN A 53 -4.14 -12.32 8.75
C GLN A 53 -3.23 -11.11 8.97
N VAL A 54 -3.25 -10.60 10.19
CA VAL A 54 -2.30 -9.59 10.66
C VAL A 54 -1.14 -10.35 11.28
N ASP A 55 -0.06 -10.54 10.53
CA ASP A 55 1.16 -11.11 11.09
C ASP A 55 1.93 -10.00 11.83
N GLY A 56 2.14 -10.21 13.13
CA GLY A 56 2.92 -9.35 14.00
C GLY A 56 4.42 -9.60 13.85
N THR A 57 4.92 -9.90 12.64
CA THR A 57 6.35 -10.05 12.40
C THR A 57 7.00 -8.71 12.72
N PHE A 58 7.70 -8.67 13.85
CA PHE A 58 8.33 -7.48 14.37
C PHE A 58 9.13 -6.75 13.28
N LEU A 59 8.71 -5.54 12.95
CA LEU A 59 9.37 -4.64 12.01
C LEU A 59 10.67 -4.09 12.64
N TYR A 60 11.68 -4.95 12.82
CA TYR A 60 13.03 -4.52 13.23
C TYR A 60 13.83 -3.89 12.06
N GLY A 61 13.25 -3.80 10.86
CA GLY A 61 13.84 -3.16 9.67
C GLY A 61 13.51 -1.67 9.53
N LYS A 62 13.93 -1.08 8.40
CA LYS A 62 13.81 0.36 8.05
C LYS A 62 12.39 0.96 8.16
N TYR A 63 11.35 0.13 8.22
CA TYR A 63 9.93 0.50 8.22
C TYR A 63 9.26 0.33 9.60
N LYS A 64 9.93 0.75 10.68
CA LYS A 64 9.35 0.74 12.03
C LYS A 64 7.96 1.38 12.03
N GLY A 65 6.92 0.60 12.35
CA GLY A 65 5.54 1.08 12.53
C GLY A 65 4.58 0.93 11.35
N THR A 66 4.96 0.30 10.24
CA THR A 66 4.04 0.05 9.10
C THR A 66 3.38 -1.33 9.21
N LEU A 67 2.11 -1.39 9.64
CA LEU A 67 1.31 -2.61 9.70
C LEU A 67 1.24 -3.30 8.34
N LEU A 68 1.77 -4.52 8.23
CA LEU A 68 1.63 -5.36 7.04
C LEU A 68 0.42 -6.28 7.25
N VAL A 69 -0.62 -6.10 6.43
CA VAL A 69 -1.81 -6.97 6.45
C VAL A 69 -1.80 -7.82 5.19
N ALA A 70 -1.73 -9.15 5.35
CA ALA A 70 -1.94 -10.09 4.27
C ALA A 70 -3.39 -10.56 4.31
N VAL A 71 -4.14 -10.29 3.23
CA VAL A 71 -5.50 -10.80 3.05
C VAL A 71 -5.44 -11.85 1.94
N ALA A 72 -5.87 -13.07 2.24
CA ALA A 72 -5.99 -14.17 1.28
C ALA A 72 -7.42 -14.24 0.72
#